data_AF-A0A4D4L8G3-F1
#
_entry.id   AF-A0A4D4L8G3-F1
#
_cell.length_a   1.000
_cell.length_b   1.000
_cell.length_c   1.000
_cell.angle_alpha   90.00
_cell.angle_beta   90.00
_cell.angle_gamma   90.00
#
_symmetry.space_group_name_H-M   'P 1'
#
loop_
_entity.id
_entity.type
_entity.pdbx_description
1 polymer ?
#
loop_
_entity_poly.entity_id
_entity_poly.type
_entity_poly.pdbx_seq_one_letter_code
_entity_poly.pdbx_strand_id
1 'polypeptide(L)' 'MTAAEQTAQRTKDPFADEAWRAAIEHAAGCLACRTPGAGCETGERLLRAYEGPCGRPGRKPPDKPPLRPPPHR' A
#
# COMPACT_ATOMS: atom_id res chain seq x y z
N MET A 1 24.81 -6.09 4.39
CA MET A 1 23.75 -6.73 3.56
C MET A 1 22.54 -6.92 4.47
N THR A 2 21.51 -6.10 4.30
CA THR A 2 20.53 -5.72 5.33
C THR A 2 19.36 -6.72 5.42
N ALA A 3 18.91 -7.03 6.64
CA ALA A 3 17.85 -8.03 6.91
C ALA A 3 16.49 -7.72 6.25
N ALA A 4 16.24 -6.46 5.84
CA ALA A 4 15.04 -6.05 5.11
C ALA A 4 14.97 -6.60 3.67
N GLU A 5 16.10 -6.95 3.07
CA GLU A 5 16.17 -7.42 1.68
C GLU A 5 15.88 -8.92 1.55
N GLN A 6 15.99 -9.68 2.65
CA GLN A 6 15.85 -11.14 2.64
C GLN A 6 14.40 -11.62 2.90
N THR A 7 13.58 -10.84 3.59
CA THR A 7 12.14 -11.13 3.76
C THR A 7 11.35 -11.01 2.45
N ALA A 8 11.82 -10.21 1.48
CA ALA A 8 11.20 -10.10 0.16
C ALA A 8 11.57 -11.27 -0.79
N GLN A 9 12.61 -12.05 -0.48
CA GLN A 9 13.15 -13.09 -1.37
C GLN A 9 12.74 -14.52 -0.98
N ARG A 10 12.26 -14.77 0.24
CA ARG A 10 12.05 -16.14 0.75
C ARG A 10 10.59 -16.63 0.69
N THR A 11 9.63 -15.76 0.40
CA THR A 11 8.20 -16.12 0.34
C THR A 11 7.57 -15.58 -0.95
N LYS A 12 8.22 -15.84 -2.09
CA LYS A 12 7.71 -15.45 -3.39
C LYS A 12 6.67 -16.48 -3.82
N ASP A 13 5.50 -16.38 -3.21
CA ASP A 13 4.33 -17.10 -3.66
C ASP A 13 4.09 -16.69 -5.13
N PRO A 14 4.10 -17.65 -6.08
CA PRO A 14 4.01 -17.32 -7.50
C PRO A 14 2.71 -16.57 -7.83
N PHE A 15 1.63 -16.85 -7.08
CA PHE A 15 0.36 -16.14 -7.23
C PHE A 15 0.46 -14.70 -6.72
N ALA A 16 1.25 -14.42 -5.68
CA ALA A 16 1.57 -13.05 -5.29
C ALA A 16 2.41 -12.29 -6.34
N ASP A 17 3.38 -12.94 -7.01
CA ASP A 17 4.15 -12.30 -8.11
C ASP A 17 3.25 -11.97 -9.30
N GLU A 18 2.33 -12.89 -9.67
CA GLU A 18 1.36 -12.68 -10.73
C GLU A 18 0.36 -11.56 -10.39
N ALA A 19 -0.16 -11.53 -9.16
CA ALA A 19 -1.05 -10.46 -8.70
C ALA A 19 -0.37 -9.09 -8.70
N TRP A 20 0.91 -9.04 -8.31
CA TRP A 20 1.72 -7.82 -8.36
C TRP A 20 1.93 -7.33 -9.80
N ARG A 21 2.30 -8.23 -10.72
CA ARG A 21 2.45 -7.87 -12.14
C ARG A 21 1.13 -7.37 -12.73
N ALA A 22 0.02 -8.05 -12.45
CA ALA A 22 -1.29 -7.64 -12.92
C ALA A 22 -1.69 -6.24 -12.40
N ALA A 23 -1.34 -5.91 -11.16
CA ALA A 23 -1.57 -4.58 -10.59
C ALA A 23 -0.79 -3.48 -11.35
N ILE A 24 0.47 -3.74 -11.69
CA ILE A 24 1.33 -2.81 -12.45
C ILE A 24 0.79 -2.61 -13.87
N GLU A 25 0.47 -3.69 -14.57
CA GLU A 25 -0.08 -3.64 -15.93
C GLU A 25 -1.42 -2.88 -15.95
N HIS A 26 -2.27 -3.10 -14.94
CA HIS A 26 -3.52 -2.37 -14.81
C HIS A 26 -3.30 -0.87 -14.57
N ALA A 27 -2.39 -0.50 -13.67
CA ALA A 27 -2.07 0.90 -13.41
C ALA A 27 -1.46 1.59 -14.65
N ALA A 28 -0.72 0.85 -15.46
CA ALA A 28 -0.23 1.34 -16.74
C ALA A 28 -1.38 1.60 -17.74
N GLY A 29 -2.47 0.83 -17.73
CA GLY A 29 -3.62 1.04 -18.64
C GLY A 29 -4.73 1.96 -18.11
N CYS A 30 -4.82 2.17 -16.80
CA CYS A 30 -5.98 2.78 -16.15
C CYS A 30 -5.76 4.26 -15.81
N LEU A 31 -6.54 5.15 -16.42
CA LEU A 31 -6.54 6.60 -16.12
C LEU A 31 -6.91 6.91 -14.67
N ALA A 32 -7.77 6.11 -14.04
CA ALA A 32 -8.11 6.25 -12.63
C ALA A 32 -6.88 5.95 -11.74
N CYS A 33 -6.17 4.84 -11.99
CA CYS A 33 -4.95 4.52 -11.24
C CYS A 33 -3.81 5.51 -11.48
N ARG A 34 -3.77 6.15 -12.64
CA ARG A 34 -2.81 7.23 -12.95
C ARG A 34 -3.16 8.56 -12.30
N THR A 35 -4.42 8.75 -11.90
CA THR A 35 -4.90 10.01 -11.31
C THR A 35 -4.76 9.93 -9.79
N PRO A 36 -3.93 10.78 -9.16
CA PRO A 36 -3.82 10.81 -7.71
C PRO A 36 -5.19 11.11 -7.07
N GLY A 37 -5.63 10.24 -6.16
CA GLY A 37 -6.91 10.39 -5.46
C GLY A 37 -8.13 9.81 -6.20
N ALA A 38 -7.98 9.32 -7.43
CA ALA A 38 -9.01 8.50 -8.05
C ALA A 38 -8.86 7.04 -7.59
N GLY A 39 -9.84 6.57 -6.82
CA GLY A 39 -9.92 5.17 -6.43
C GLY A 39 -10.28 4.30 -7.64
N CYS A 40 -9.60 3.17 -7.81
CA CYS A 40 -9.95 2.17 -8.80
C CYS A 40 -10.21 0.85 -8.10
N GLU A 41 -11.46 0.38 -8.13
CA GLU A 41 -11.87 -0.86 -7.47
C GLU A 41 -11.06 -2.07 -7.96
N THR A 42 -10.77 -2.14 -9.27
CA THR A 42 -9.94 -3.19 -9.87
C THR A 42 -8.51 -3.14 -9.34
N GLY A 43 -7.90 -1.95 -9.29
CA GLY A 43 -6.56 -1.75 -8.74
C GLY A 43 -6.49 -2.09 -7.25
N GLU A 44 -7.49 -1.71 -6.47
CA GLU A 44 -7.58 -2.07 -5.04
C GLU A 44 -7.71 -3.58 -4.84
N ARG A 45 -8.48 -4.26 -5.69
CA ARG A 45 -8.65 -5.71 -5.60
C ARG A 45 -7.36 -6.46 -5.95
N LEU A 46 -6.61 -5.97 -6.95
CA LEU A 46 -5.29 -6.52 -7.32
C LEU A 46 -4.25 -6.29 -6.21
N LEU A 47 -4.25 -5.11 -5.58
CA LEU A 47 -3.38 -4.82 -4.44
C LEU A 47 -3.71 -5.68 -3.21
N ARG A 48 -5.00 -5.88 -2.90
CA ARG A 48 -5.42 -6.77 -1.81
C ARG A 48 -5.04 -8.23 -2.08
N ALA A 49 -5.10 -8.68 -3.33
CA ALA A 49 -4.67 -10.03 -3.70
C ALA A 49 -3.16 -10.22 -3.47
N TYR A 50 -2.34 -9.20 -3.76
CA TYR A 50 -0.90 -9.21 -3.48
C TYR A 50 -0.59 -9.14 -1.97
N GLU A 51 -1.29 -8.29 -1.22
CA GLU A 51 -1.06 -8.10 0.22
C GLU A 51 -1.51 -9.32 1.06
N GLY A 52 -2.33 -10.19 0.48
CA GLY A 52 -2.88 -11.36 1.17
C GLY A 52 -3.78 -10.97 2.36
N PRO A 53 -4.19 -11.93 3.21
CA PRO A 53 -5.01 -11.65 4.40
C PRO A 53 -4.26 -10.80 5.46
N CYS A 54 -2.95 -10.63 5.33
CA CYS A 54 -2.13 -9.74 6.15
C CYS A 54 -2.12 -8.34 5.54
N GLY A 55 -3.29 -7.69 5.48
CA GLY A 55 -3.47 -6.37 4.89
C GLY A 55 -2.55 -5.30 5.49
N ARG A 56 -2.29 -4.24 4.70
CA ARG A 56 -1.44 -3.09 5.04
C ARG A 56 -1.47 -2.70 6.53
N PRO A 57 -0.33 -2.37 7.16
CA PRO A 57 -0.38 -1.39 8.22
C PRO A 57 -0.84 -0.09 7.57
N GLY A 58 -2.13 0.22 7.71
CA GLY A 58 -2.68 1.52 7.36
C GLY A 58 -1.73 2.56 7.94
N ARG A 59 -1.25 3.50 7.12
CA ARG A 59 -0.44 4.62 7.61
C ARG A 59 -1.27 5.28 8.71
N LYS A 60 -0.93 5.04 9.98
CA LYS A 60 -1.40 5.90 11.06
C LYS A 60 -0.93 7.29 10.66
N PRO A 61 -1.81 8.30 10.59
CA PRO A 61 -1.33 9.67 10.49
C PRO A 61 -0.32 9.89 11.63
N PRO A 62 0.77 10.64 11.40
CA PRO A 62 1.71 10.92 12.48
C PRO A 62 0.88 11.45 13.66
N ASP A 63 1.07 10.83 14.82
CA ASP A 63 0.44 11.24 16.08
C ASP A 63 0.66 12.73 16.24
N LYS A 64 -0.36 13.54 15.90
CA LYS A 64 -0.27 14.99 16.03
C LYS A 64 -0.28 15.23 17.53
N PRO A 65 0.82 15.73 18.13
CA PRO A 65 0.83 15.97 19.57
C PRO A 65 -0.32 16.91 19.91
N PRO A 66 -1.03 16.72 21.04
CA PRO A 66 -2.10 17.61 21.42
C PRO A 66 -1.53 19.04 21.49
N LEU A 67 -2.10 19.93 20.68
CA LEU A 67 -1.85 21.36 20.78
C LEU A 67 -2.22 21.74 22.22
N ARG A 68 -1.21 22.02 23.05
CA ARG A 68 -1.44 22.63 24.36
C ARG A 68 -2.26 23.90 24.12
N PRO A 69 -3.41 24.09 24.80
CA PRO A 69 -4.12 25.34 24.72
C PRO A 69 -3.21 26.46 25.25
N PRO A 70 -3.24 27.66 24.64
CA PRO A 70 -2.50 28.80 25.15
C PRO A 70 -2.97 29.11 26.58
N PRO A 71 -2.08 29.58 27.48
CA PRO A 71 -2.50 29.96 28.81
C PRO A 71 -3.54 31.07 28.70
N HIS A 72 -4.71 30.84 29.28
CA HIS A 72 -5.70 31.89 29.48
C HIS A 72 -5.04 32.95 30.38
N ARG A 73 -5.00 34.18 29.87
CA ARG A 73 -4.57 35.38 30.57
C ARG A 73 -5.39 35.58 31.85
#